data_AF-A0A5D2HFV8-F1
#
_entry.id   AF-A0A5D2HFV8-F1
#
_cell.length_a   1.000
_cell.length_b   1.000
_cell.length_c   1.000
_cell.angle_alpha   90.00
_cell.angle_beta   90.00
_cell.angle_gamma   90.00
#
_symmetry.space_group_name_H-M   'P 1'
#
loop_
_entity.id
_entity.type
_entity.pdbx_description
1 polymer ?
#
loop_
_entity_poly.entity_id
_entity_poly.type
_entity_poly.pdbx_seq_one_letter_code
_entity_poly.pdbx_strand_id
1 'polypeptide(L)'
;MASYDFSRDILFEIFSRAELKTMKECRVLSKECKDLTYESSFMRLHSERTSTMVGYLLQSSRVPTQYLVSIADSVKPTAYSPYVSYFLHHRFRVVAAANEGLVLCSLSKFGGNSFYICKPTTQQWEVIPSPKPQFWKTNISMLVLGSNPLRFKIVRLSDSRYDDIGHVSDHSESEYSDEEDVSWHCEIFDSKSWEWKQSDDLKLTCHDSFKNTQVVSACGGLHWLMFNHEQDKHTILSFDGDKEEWGMTSLPDSLGGKDHRCQIAHMLDVWILNYEKIWIKKHTINLESLNEKVPHSRFHSFYGADTVFMVDIGWVSFYNFKTHKLNRIMVGGSIDSAHFIQTGSESVKLKPE
;
A
#
# COMPACT_ATOMS: atom_id res chain seq x y z
N MET A 1 12.69 25.83 29.87
CA MET A 1 12.90 24.36 29.86
C MET A 1 14.08 24.09 28.95
N ALA A 2 15.17 23.54 29.45
CA ALA A 2 16.31 23.17 28.63
C ALA A 2 15.89 21.99 27.73
N SER A 3 15.92 22.16 26.40
CA SER A 3 15.79 21.05 25.48
C SER A 3 17.08 20.24 25.56
N TYR A 4 17.03 19.09 26.22
CA TYR A 4 18.08 18.10 26.08
C TYR A 4 17.97 17.55 24.66
N ASP A 5 18.80 18.09 23.76
CA ASP A 5 18.95 17.58 22.41
C ASP A 5 19.70 16.25 22.53
N PHE A 6 18.96 15.14 22.62
CA PHE A 6 19.57 13.82 22.59
C PHE A 6 20.26 13.68 21.23
N SER A 7 21.56 13.35 21.24
CA SER A 7 22.28 13.07 19.99
C SER A 7 21.49 12.04 19.19
N ARG A 8 21.28 12.33 17.90
CA ARG A 8 20.58 11.46 16.95
C ARG A 8 21.10 10.02 16.97
N ASP A 9 22.39 9.82 17.23
CA ASP A 9 23.02 8.50 17.35
C ASP A 9 22.50 7.72 18.57
N ILE A 10 22.24 8.42 19.68
CA ILE A 10 21.67 7.83 20.89
C ILE A 10 20.22 7.41 20.62
N LEU A 11 19.42 8.29 19.97
CA LEU A 11 18.06 7.95 19.56
C LEU A 11 18.03 6.74 18.61
N PHE A 12 18.97 6.69 17.67
CA PHE A 12 19.11 5.57 16.74
C PHE A 12 19.40 4.26 17.48
N GLU A 13 20.34 4.26 18.43
CA GLU A 13 20.68 3.07 19.21
C GLU A 13 19.53 2.61 20.12
N ILE A 14 18.84 3.54 20.79
CA ILE A 14 17.69 3.23 21.66
C ILE A 14 16.52 2.68 20.85
N PHE A 15 16.07 3.41 19.82
CA PHE A 15 14.86 3.04 19.08
C PHE A 15 15.07 1.79 18.23
N SER A 16 16.29 1.50 17.76
CA SER A 16 16.56 0.27 17.00
C SER A 16 16.47 -1.00 17.86
N ARG A 17 16.40 -0.88 19.19
CA ARG A 17 16.17 -1.98 20.13
C ARG A 17 14.75 -2.00 20.71
N ALA A 18 13.99 -0.92 20.51
CA ALA A 18 12.63 -0.82 21.01
C ALA A 18 11.69 -1.75 20.23
N GLU A 19 10.67 -2.29 20.91
CA GLU A 19 9.60 -3.04 20.26
C GLU A 19 8.95 -2.20 19.14
N LEU A 20 8.44 -2.87 18.10
CA LEU A 20 7.85 -2.18 16.94
C LEU A 20 6.74 -1.22 17.36
N LYS A 21 5.93 -1.60 18.36
CA LYS A 21 4.87 -0.77 18.91
C LYS A 21 5.41 0.52 19.52
N THR A 22 6.38 0.41 20.43
CA THR A 22 7.03 1.57 21.06
C THR A 22 7.71 2.46 20.02
N MET A 23 8.40 1.87 19.04
CA MET A 23 9.03 2.63 17.95
C MET A 23 7.99 3.45 17.15
N LYS A 24 6.82 2.86 16.85
CA LYS A 24 5.73 3.58 16.17
C LYS A 24 5.19 4.73 17.00
N GLU A 25 5.03 4.55 18.31
CA GLU A 25 4.64 5.63 19.23
C GLU A 25 5.70 6.75 19.25
N CYS A 26 7.00 6.41 19.15
CA CYS A 26 8.06 7.42 19.08
C CYS A 26 7.99 8.30 17.82
N ARG A 27 7.34 7.84 16.73
CA ARG A 27 7.17 8.63 15.49
C ARG A 27 6.32 9.88 15.67
N VAL A 28 5.48 9.93 16.71
CA VAL A 28 4.64 11.11 16.98
C VAL A 28 5.30 12.12 17.92
N LEU A 29 6.44 11.78 18.53
CA LEU A 29 7.11 12.63 19.51
C LEU A 29 7.80 13.85 18.86
N SER A 30 8.44 13.65 17.71
CA SER A 30 9.11 14.72 16.97
C SER A 30 9.30 14.37 15.49
N LYS A 31 9.54 15.39 14.67
CA LYS A 31 9.89 15.21 13.25
C LYS A 31 11.19 14.42 13.10
N GLU A 32 12.17 14.63 13.97
CA GLU A 32 13.44 13.91 13.94
C GLU A 32 13.25 12.42 14.23
N CYS A 33 12.50 12.06 15.27
CA CYS A 33 12.17 10.67 15.58
C CYS A 33 11.44 10.01 14.41
N LYS A 34 10.47 10.72 13.82
CA LYS A 34 9.76 10.26 12.63
C LYS A 34 10.74 9.98 11.49
N ASP A 35 11.51 10.98 11.07
CA ASP A 35 12.42 10.88 9.93
C ASP A 35 13.47 9.78 10.14
N LEU A 36 14.04 9.67 11.36
CA LEU A 36 15.01 8.63 11.74
C LEU A 36 14.46 7.21 11.56
N THR A 37 13.25 6.94 12.05
CA THR A 37 12.68 5.58 12.03
C THR A 37 12.29 5.08 10.64
N TYR A 38 12.23 5.97 9.66
CA TYR A 38 11.99 5.64 8.25
C TYR A 38 13.29 5.55 7.43
N GLU A 39 14.46 5.85 7.99
CA GLU A 39 15.72 5.65 7.26
C GLU A 39 15.97 4.17 7.02
N SER A 40 16.39 3.81 5.80
CA SER A 40 16.61 2.40 5.42
C SER A 40 17.64 1.69 6.30
N SER A 41 18.69 2.40 6.74
CA SER A 41 19.69 1.90 7.67
C SER A 41 19.09 1.56 9.04
N PHE A 42 18.22 2.43 9.55
CA PHE A 42 17.48 2.21 10.79
C PHE A 42 16.54 1.02 10.66
N MET A 43 15.70 1.01 9.62
CA MET A 43 14.71 -0.05 9.40
C MET A 43 15.36 -1.44 9.32
N ARG A 44 16.51 -1.53 8.63
CA ARG A 44 17.30 -2.76 8.57
C ARG A 44 17.80 -3.18 9.95
N LEU A 45 18.47 -2.28 10.68
CA LEU A 45 19.03 -2.61 11.99
C LEU A 45 17.95 -2.95 13.02
N HIS A 46 16.83 -2.22 13.01
CA HIS A 46 15.68 -2.50 13.87
C HIS A 46 15.09 -3.88 13.59
N SER A 47 14.94 -4.25 12.31
CA SER A 47 14.50 -5.58 11.89
C SER A 47 15.42 -6.68 12.41
N GLU A 48 16.73 -6.52 12.24
CA GLU A 48 17.75 -7.47 12.72
C GLU A 48 17.72 -7.63 14.25
N ARG A 49 17.60 -6.53 14.99
CA ARG A 49 17.63 -6.54 16.47
C ARG A 49 16.35 -7.06 17.11
N THR A 50 15.20 -6.79 16.50
CA THR A 50 13.88 -7.08 17.10
C THR A 50 13.18 -8.28 16.47
N SER A 51 13.79 -8.91 15.46
CA SER A 51 13.14 -9.91 14.62
C SER A 51 11.83 -9.40 13.99
N THR A 52 11.72 -8.08 13.79
CA THR A 52 10.59 -7.46 13.08
C THR A 52 10.73 -7.78 11.59
N MET A 53 9.65 -8.26 10.97
CA MET A 53 9.59 -8.46 9.54
C MET A 53 9.31 -7.11 8.85
N VAL A 54 10.15 -6.72 7.90
CA VAL A 54 9.97 -5.49 7.09
C VAL A 54 10.35 -5.76 5.64
N GLY A 55 9.47 -5.46 4.70
CA GLY A 55 9.68 -5.83 3.30
C GLY A 55 8.45 -5.67 2.41
N TYR A 56 8.54 -6.20 1.19
CA TYR A 56 7.44 -6.30 0.25
C TYR A 56 7.02 -7.75 0.05
N LEU A 57 5.72 -8.00 0.17
CA LEU A 57 5.05 -9.22 -0.28
C LEU A 57 4.86 -9.15 -1.79
N LEU A 58 5.60 -9.97 -2.54
CA LEU A 58 5.52 -10.03 -4.00
C LEU A 58 4.58 -11.14 -4.44
N GLN A 59 3.75 -10.84 -5.43
CA GLN A 59 2.88 -11.82 -6.08
C GLN A 59 3.13 -11.90 -7.57
N SER A 60 3.17 -13.13 -8.09
CA SER A 60 3.24 -13.42 -9.52
C SER A 60 2.15 -14.42 -9.90
N SER A 61 1.44 -14.17 -10.99
CA SER A 61 0.47 -15.08 -11.58
C SER A 61 1.16 -16.29 -12.23
N ARG A 62 2.41 -16.12 -12.66
CA ARG A 62 3.20 -17.17 -13.32
C ARG A 62 3.88 -18.10 -12.33
N VAL A 63 4.22 -17.61 -11.15
CA VAL A 63 4.86 -18.40 -10.09
C VAL A 63 3.94 -18.46 -8.88
N PRO A 64 3.42 -19.64 -8.49
CA PRO A 64 2.44 -19.74 -7.41
C PRO A 64 3.00 -19.40 -6.01
N THR A 65 4.31 -19.17 -5.91
CA THR A 65 4.98 -18.79 -4.66
C THR A 65 5.02 -17.27 -4.51
N GLN A 66 4.66 -16.80 -3.32
CA GLN A 66 4.82 -15.41 -2.91
C GLN A 66 6.21 -15.26 -2.27
N TYR A 67 6.82 -14.10 -2.45
CA TYR A 67 8.16 -13.82 -1.92
C TYR A 67 8.10 -12.65 -0.94
N LEU A 68 8.83 -12.73 0.17
CA LEU A 68 9.13 -11.54 0.96
C LEU A 68 10.45 -11.03 0.44
N VAL A 69 10.51 -9.75 0.12
CA VAL A 69 11.79 -9.13 -0.24
C VAL A 69 12.03 -7.90 0.61
N SER A 70 13.21 -7.83 1.21
CA SER A 70 13.65 -6.74 2.05
C SER A 70 14.99 -6.18 1.58
N ILE A 71 15.32 -4.96 2.02
CA ILE A 71 16.64 -4.36 1.76
C ILE A 71 17.78 -5.15 2.43
N ALA A 72 17.46 -5.89 3.49
CA ALA A 72 18.39 -6.75 4.22
C ALA A 72 18.76 -8.02 3.43
N ASP A 73 17.97 -8.39 2.40
CA ASP A 73 18.23 -9.58 1.60
C ASP A 73 19.48 -9.35 0.73
N SER A 74 20.55 -10.08 1.06
CA SER A 74 21.78 -10.07 0.28
C SER A 74 21.66 -11.06 -0.89
N VAL A 75 21.48 -10.54 -2.10
CA VAL A 75 21.63 -11.22 -3.41
C VAL A 75 20.59 -12.29 -3.75
N LYS A 76 19.97 -12.95 -2.77
CA LYS A 76 18.83 -13.85 -2.97
C LYS A 76 17.65 -13.36 -2.13
N PRO A 77 16.43 -13.31 -2.70
CA PRO A 77 15.27 -13.08 -1.87
C PRO A 77 15.24 -14.18 -0.82
N THR A 78 14.99 -13.80 0.43
CA THR A 78 14.60 -14.80 1.41
C THR A 78 13.28 -15.34 0.90
N ALA A 79 13.30 -16.51 0.24
CA ALA A 79 12.08 -17.16 -0.18
C ALA A 79 11.16 -17.12 1.04
N TYR A 80 9.95 -16.59 0.86
CA TYR A 80 8.98 -16.58 1.94
C TYR A 80 8.97 -18.00 2.45
N SER A 81 9.41 -18.17 3.70
CA SER A 81 9.62 -19.51 4.21
C SER A 81 8.33 -20.27 3.95
N PRO A 82 8.40 -21.54 3.49
CA PRO A 82 7.22 -22.35 3.27
C PRO A 82 6.22 -22.26 4.44
N TYR A 83 6.67 -21.94 5.65
CA TYR A 83 5.85 -21.77 6.85
C TYR A 83 4.69 -20.76 6.77
N VAL A 84 4.78 -19.65 6.03
CA VAL A 84 3.62 -18.70 5.94
C VAL A 84 2.64 -19.08 4.83
N SER A 85 3.11 -19.76 3.78
CA SER A 85 2.21 -20.42 2.81
C SER A 85 1.59 -21.70 3.37
N TYR A 86 2.23 -22.40 4.33
CA TYR A 86 1.64 -23.57 5.00
C TYR A 86 0.43 -23.20 5.85
N PHE A 87 0.44 -22.05 6.51
CA PHE A 87 -0.69 -21.59 7.33
C PHE A 87 -1.96 -21.36 6.51
N LEU A 88 -1.80 -21.04 5.23
CA LEU A 88 -2.87 -20.77 4.30
C LEU A 88 -2.89 -21.91 3.29
N HIS A 89 -3.50 -23.04 3.68
CA HIS A 89 -3.57 -24.33 2.96
C HIS A 89 -4.05 -24.26 1.48
N HIS A 90 -4.35 -23.08 0.94
CA HIS A 90 -4.92 -22.84 -0.39
C HIS A 90 -4.13 -21.76 -1.14
N ARG A 91 -4.13 -21.80 -2.48
CA ARG A 91 -3.60 -20.69 -3.29
C ARG A 91 -4.41 -19.43 -3.01
N PHE A 92 -3.74 -18.34 -2.66
CA PHE A 92 -4.39 -17.07 -2.36
C PHE A 92 -3.72 -15.89 -3.03
N ARG A 93 -4.49 -14.81 -3.15
CA ARG A 93 -4.03 -13.50 -3.63
C ARG A 93 -4.08 -12.50 -2.48
N VAL A 94 -3.02 -11.72 -2.30
CA VAL A 94 -2.99 -10.58 -1.39
C VAL A 94 -3.72 -9.44 -2.11
N VAL A 95 -4.74 -8.88 -1.47
CA VAL A 95 -5.54 -7.80 -2.05
C VAL A 95 -5.28 -6.47 -1.36
N ALA A 96 -4.87 -6.49 -0.09
CA ALA A 96 -4.44 -5.31 0.64
C ALA A 96 -3.46 -5.69 1.77
N ALA A 97 -2.63 -4.74 2.19
CA ALA A 97 -1.80 -4.86 3.38
C ALA A 97 -1.81 -3.51 4.12
N ALA A 98 -1.69 -3.56 5.44
CA ALA A 98 -1.57 -2.37 6.28
C ALA A 98 -0.24 -2.38 7.07
N ASN A 99 0.20 -1.19 7.47
CA ASN A 99 1.50 -0.95 8.09
C ASN A 99 1.72 -1.66 9.43
N GLU A 100 0.68 -2.24 10.02
CA GLU A 100 0.66 -2.98 11.29
C GLU A 100 0.86 -4.48 11.12
N GLY A 101 1.15 -4.92 9.89
CA GLY A 101 1.41 -6.33 9.62
C GLY A 101 0.18 -7.14 9.27
N LEU A 102 -0.95 -6.48 9.08
CA LEU A 102 -2.17 -7.14 8.63
C LEU A 102 -2.15 -7.28 7.11
N VAL A 103 -2.50 -8.47 6.65
CA VAL A 103 -2.58 -8.81 5.24
C VAL A 103 -3.96 -9.36 4.95
N LEU A 104 -4.66 -8.74 4.00
CA LEU A 104 -5.94 -9.20 3.52
C LEU A 104 -5.73 -10.03 2.27
N CYS A 105 -6.30 -11.23 2.27
CA CYS A 105 -6.14 -12.19 1.20
C CYS A 105 -7.49 -12.67 0.67
N SER A 106 -7.53 -13.01 -0.61
CA SER A 106 -8.68 -13.63 -1.29
C SER A 106 -8.32 -15.04 -1.76
N LEU A 107 -9.27 -15.97 -1.60
CA LEU A 107 -9.15 -17.36 -2.05
C LEU A 107 -9.38 -17.55 -3.56
N SER A 108 -10.03 -16.60 -4.21
CA SER A 108 -10.39 -16.72 -5.63
C SER A 108 -9.38 -15.99 -6.52
N LYS A 109 -8.93 -16.67 -7.58
CA LYS A 109 -8.11 -16.05 -8.63
C LYS A 109 -8.87 -14.96 -9.41
N PHE A 110 -10.20 -14.96 -9.36
CA PHE A 110 -11.08 -14.16 -10.21
C PHE A 110 -12.03 -13.24 -9.41
N GLY A 111 -11.65 -12.82 -8.20
CA GLY A 111 -12.42 -11.80 -7.46
C GLY A 111 -13.61 -12.34 -6.66
N GLY A 112 -13.48 -13.54 -6.12
CA GLY A 112 -14.44 -14.09 -5.16
C GLY A 112 -14.47 -13.31 -3.84
N ASN A 113 -15.66 -13.24 -3.25
CA ASN A 113 -15.96 -12.45 -2.04
C ASN A 113 -15.56 -13.14 -0.72
N SER A 114 -14.67 -14.13 -0.80
CA SER A 114 -14.18 -14.87 0.38
C SER A 114 -12.81 -14.33 0.75
N PHE A 115 -12.78 -13.57 1.85
CA PHE A 115 -11.58 -12.93 2.36
C PHE A 115 -11.18 -13.54 3.69
N TYR A 116 -9.89 -13.49 3.98
CA TYR A 116 -9.38 -13.71 5.31
C TYR A 116 -8.31 -12.68 5.60
N ILE A 117 -8.28 -12.27 6.86
CA ILE A 117 -7.29 -11.35 7.39
C ILE A 117 -6.25 -12.20 8.11
N CYS A 118 -4.96 -11.92 7.91
CA CYS A 118 -3.91 -12.61 8.63
C CYS A 118 -2.82 -11.67 9.13
N LYS A 119 -2.14 -12.11 10.20
CA LYS A 119 -0.88 -11.55 10.68
C LYS A 119 0.21 -12.61 10.47
N PRO A 120 1.05 -12.47 9.43
CA PRO A 120 2.00 -13.51 9.04
C PRO A 120 3.00 -13.91 10.14
N THR A 121 3.51 -12.96 10.93
CA THR A 121 4.52 -13.21 11.96
C THR A 121 4.03 -14.03 13.13
N THR A 122 2.73 -13.98 13.43
CA THR A 122 2.12 -14.68 14.55
C THR A 122 1.30 -15.88 14.12
N GLN A 123 1.22 -16.15 12.81
CA GLN A 123 0.38 -17.21 12.26
C GLN A 123 -1.06 -17.12 12.79
N GLN A 124 -1.62 -15.92 12.76
CA GLN A 124 -3.02 -15.68 13.11
C GLN A 124 -3.81 -15.37 11.83
N TRP A 125 -4.96 -16.00 11.63
CA TRP A 125 -5.90 -15.69 10.55
C TRP A 125 -7.33 -15.73 11.06
N GLU A 126 -8.19 -14.96 10.42
CA GLU A 126 -9.63 -14.98 10.64
C GLU A 126 -10.38 -14.85 9.31
N VAL A 127 -11.54 -15.50 9.21
CA VAL A 127 -12.42 -15.33 8.03
C VAL A 127 -13.18 -14.01 8.15
N ILE A 128 -13.10 -13.22 7.09
CA ILE A 128 -13.93 -12.03 6.93
C ILE A 128 -15.23 -12.47 6.25
N PRO A 129 -16.41 -12.10 6.79
CA PRO A 129 -17.68 -12.42 6.14
C PRO A 129 -17.69 -11.89 4.70
N SER A 130 -18.41 -12.55 3.81
CA SER A 130 -18.53 -12.08 2.44
C SER A 130 -19.42 -10.82 2.38
N PRO A 131 -18.97 -9.75 1.71
CA PRO A 131 -19.83 -8.60 1.44
C PRO A 131 -21.04 -9.03 0.60
N LYS A 132 -22.14 -8.30 0.80
CA LYS A 132 -23.39 -8.45 0.05
C LYS A 132 -23.87 -7.03 -0.29
N PRO A 133 -24.13 -6.71 -1.58
CA PRO A 133 -24.09 -7.60 -2.74
C PRO A 133 -22.67 -7.93 -3.24
N GLN A 134 -22.58 -8.89 -4.16
CA GLN A 134 -21.31 -9.42 -4.65
C GLN A 134 -20.85 -8.67 -5.91
N PHE A 135 -20.20 -7.53 -5.74
CA PHE A 135 -19.68 -6.76 -6.88
C PHE A 135 -18.39 -7.36 -7.48
N TRP A 136 -18.23 -7.20 -8.79
CA TRP A 136 -17.02 -7.57 -9.54
C TRP A 136 -16.08 -6.37 -9.72
N LYS A 137 -14.79 -6.63 -9.95
CA LYS A 137 -13.74 -5.61 -10.18
C LYS A 137 -13.66 -4.53 -9.09
N THR A 138 -13.46 -4.97 -7.86
CA THR A 138 -13.38 -4.06 -6.71
C THR A 138 -11.95 -3.61 -6.41
N ASN A 139 -11.77 -2.32 -6.12
CA ASN A 139 -10.58 -1.79 -5.50
C ASN A 139 -10.68 -2.01 -4.00
N ILE A 140 -9.75 -2.79 -3.44
CA ILE A 140 -9.76 -3.16 -2.02
C ILE A 140 -8.58 -2.50 -1.34
N SER A 141 -8.83 -1.91 -0.17
CA SER A 141 -7.82 -1.25 0.64
C SER A 141 -8.10 -1.45 2.10
N MET A 142 -7.07 -1.31 2.93
CA MET A 142 -7.18 -1.57 4.36
C MET A 142 -6.31 -0.60 5.13
N LEU A 143 -6.80 -0.19 6.29
CA LEU A 143 -6.05 0.60 7.25
C LEU A 143 -6.28 0.08 8.67
N VAL A 144 -5.32 0.34 9.54
CA VAL A 144 -5.44 0.09 10.98
C VAL A 144 -5.59 1.42 11.70
N LEU A 145 -6.64 1.52 12.52
CA LEU A 145 -7.00 2.68 13.34
C LEU A 145 -6.40 2.58 14.74
N GLY A 146 -6.20 1.37 15.26
CA GLY A 146 -5.65 1.14 16.60
C GLY A 146 -5.15 -0.28 16.81
N SER A 147 -4.27 -0.48 17.79
CA SER A 147 -3.61 -1.77 18.06
C SER A 147 -4.03 -2.45 19.36
N ASN A 148 -4.69 -1.74 20.29
CA ASN A 148 -5.18 -2.32 21.55
C ASN A 148 -6.47 -1.63 22.06
N PRO A 149 -7.66 -2.19 21.80
CA PRO A 149 -7.89 -3.37 20.96
C PRO A 149 -7.52 -3.09 19.49
N LEU A 150 -7.18 -4.15 18.75
CA LEU A 150 -6.93 -4.03 17.32
C LEU A 150 -8.20 -3.53 16.62
N ARG A 151 -8.09 -2.42 15.92
CA ARG A 151 -9.16 -1.81 15.13
C ARG A 151 -8.64 -1.55 13.73
N PHE A 152 -9.27 -2.16 12.76
CA PHE A 152 -8.98 -1.97 11.34
C PHE A 152 -10.29 -1.85 10.55
N LYS A 153 -10.18 -1.25 9.36
CA LYS A 153 -11.26 -1.19 8.38
C LYS A 153 -10.77 -1.67 7.03
N ILE A 154 -11.65 -2.31 6.27
CA ILE A 154 -11.42 -2.68 4.87
C ILE A 154 -12.41 -1.86 4.05
N VAL A 155 -11.90 -1.12 3.06
CA VAL A 155 -12.69 -0.33 2.14
C VAL A 155 -12.69 -1.02 0.79
N ARG A 156 -13.89 -1.26 0.25
CA ARG A 156 -14.11 -1.76 -1.11
C ARG A 156 -14.81 -0.68 -1.91
N LEU A 157 -14.27 -0.40 -3.09
CA LEU A 157 -14.86 0.46 -4.09
C LEU A 157 -15.18 -0.37 -5.33
N SER A 158 -16.45 -0.37 -5.75
CA SER A 158 -16.92 -1.12 -6.90
C SER A 158 -17.58 -0.18 -7.89
N ASP A 159 -17.25 -0.33 -9.16
CA ASP A 159 -17.76 0.51 -10.24
C ASP A 159 -19.13 0.00 -10.69
N SER A 160 -20.18 0.82 -10.55
CA SER A 160 -21.57 0.41 -10.80
C SER A 160 -21.85 0.04 -12.26
N ARG A 161 -21.01 0.48 -13.20
CA ARG A 161 -21.09 0.08 -14.62
C ARG A 161 -20.98 -1.43 -14.82
N TYR A 162 -20.48 -2.16 -13.82
CA TYR A 162 -20.32 -3.60 -13.86
C TYR A 162 -21.42 -4.38 -13.14
N ASP A 163 -22.43 -3.71 -12.60
CA ASP A 163 -23.55 -4.35 -11.89
C ASP A 163 -24.35 -5.28 -12.82
N ASP A 164 -24.51 -4.88 -14.09
CA ASP A 164 -25.34 -5.58 -15.08
C ASP A 164 -24.66 -6.77 -15.78
N ILE A 165 -23.35 -6.99 -15.61
CA ILE A 165 -22.66 -8.12 -16.28
C ILE A 165 -23.06 -9.49 -15.68
N GLY A 166 -23.81 -9.49 -14.57
CA GLY A 166 -24.48 -10.68 -14.03
C GLY A 166 -25.78 -11.07 -14.75
N HIS A 167 -26.36 -10.21 -15.59
CA HIS A 167 -27.60 -10.45 -16.31
C HIS A 167 -27.34 -10.57 -17.81
N VAL A 168 -27.12 -11.80 -18.30
CA VAL A 168 -27.19 -12.06 -19.74
C VAL A 168 -28.65 -11.99 -20.17
N SER A 169 -29.05 -10.91 -20.85
CA SER A 169 -29.97 -11.00 -22.00
C SER A 169 -30.21 -9.65 -22.66
N ASP A 170 -30.09 -9.71 -23.98
CA ASP A 170 -30.61 -8.84 -25.02
C ASP A 170 -29.94 -7.51 -25.33
N HIS A 171 -29.48 -7.48 -26.58
CA HIS A 171 -29.10 -6.32 -27.36
C HIS A 171 -30.20 -5.26 -27.33
N SER A 172 -30.18 -4.38 -26.34
CA SER A 172 -30.59 -3.00 -26.54
C SER A 172 -29.31 -2.18 -26.64
N GLU A 173 -29.07 -1.61 -27.81
CA GLU A 173 -28.19 -0.45 -27.95
C GLU A 173 -28.72 0.60 -26.96
N SER A 174 -28.18 0.64 -25.75
CA SER A 174 -28.43 1.74 -24.83
C SER A 174 -27.82 2.95 -25.50
N GLU A 175 -28.67 3.88 -25.93
CA GLU A 175 -28.28 5.22 -26.33
C GLU A 175 -27.29 5.74 -25.29
N TYR A 176 -26.03 5.90 -25.68
CA TYR A 176 -24.99 6.46 -24.83
C TYR A 176 -25.41 7.91 -24.52
N SER A 177 -26.07 8.12 -23.39
CA SER A 177 -26.20 9.44 -22.81
C SER A 177 -24.82 9.85 -22.31
N ASP A 178 -24.17 10.72 -23.08
CA ASP A 178 -22.79 11.19 -22.91
C ASP A 178 -22.51 11.96 -21.59
N GLU A 179 -23.41 11.95 -20.60
CA GLU A 179 -23.32 12.81 -19.39
C GLU A 179 -23.74 12.13 -18.07
N GLU A 180 -23.64 10.80 -17.93
CA GLU A 180 -24.03 10.15 -16.66
C GLU A 180 -22.89 10.08 -15.62
N ASP A 181 -23.15 10.65 -14.45
CA ASP A 181 -22.41 10.42 -13.21
C ASP A 181 -22.26 8.90 -12.99
N VAL A 182 -21.02 8.40 -12.90
CA VAL A 182 -20.75 7.01 -12.55
C VAL A 182 -20.73 6.87 -11.03
N SER A 183 -21.67 6.12 -10.49
CA SER A 183 -21.67 5.78 -9.07
C SER A 183 -20.65 4.69 -8.77
N TRP A 184 -19.98 4.82 -7.63
CA TRP A 184 -19.09 3.82 -7.09
C TRP A 184 -19.61 3.35 -5.76
N HIS A 185 -20.01 2.07 -5.70
CA HIS A 185 -20.46 1.43 -4.47
C HIS A 185 -19.33 1.42 -3.46
N CYS A 186 -19.61 1.94 -2.28
CA CYS A 186 -18.66 1.97 -1.18
C CYS A 186 -19.08 1.00 -0.07
N GLU A 187 -18.28 -0.04 0.14
CA GLU A 187 -18.50 -1.01 1.22
C GLU A 187 -17.35 -0.95 2.22
N ILE A 188 -17.69 -0.83 3.50
CA ILE A 188 -16.73 -0.71 4.60
C ILE A 188 -16.94 -1.89 5.55
N PHE A 189 -15.91 -2.70 5.74
CA PHE A 189 -15.85 -3.65 6.85
C PHE A 189 -15.30 -2.96 8.09
N ASP A 190 -16.00 -3.05 9.22
CA ASP A 190 -15.48 -2.60 10.52
C ASP A 190 -15.17 -3.79 11.42
N SER A 191 -13.90 -3.91 11.81
CA SER A 191 -13.44 -4.90 12.78
C SER A 191 -14.16 -4.88 14.13
N LYS A 192 -14.82 -3.77 14.52
CA LYS A 192 -15.59 -3.66 15.77
C LYS A 192 -16.86 -4.49 15.75
N SER A 193 -17.66 -4.34 14.70
CA SER A 193 -18.89 -5.09 14.50
C SER A 193 -18.64 -6.43 13.85
N TRP A 194 -17.46 -6.58 13.21
CA TRP A 194 -17.13 -7.74 12.38
C TRP A 194 -18.07 -7.90 11.18
N GLU A 195 -18.54 -6.78 10.64
CA GLU A 195 -19.57 -6.72 9.60
C GLU A 195 -19.22 -5.72 8.50
N TRP A 196 -19.76 -5.98 7.31
CA TRP A 196 -19.78 -5.01 6.22
C TRP A 196 -20.96 -4.07 6.38
N LYS A 197 -20.74 -2.80 6.06
CA LYS A 197 -21.79 -1.81 5.85
C LYS A 197 -21.60 -1.13 4.51
N GLN A 198 -22.71 -0.77 3.89
CA GLN A 198 -22.70 0.13 2.74
C GLN A 198 -22.63 1.57 3.26
N SER A 199 -21.71 2.34 2.68
CA SER A 199 -21.61 3.79 2.85
C SER A 199 -22.33 4.47 1.69
N ASP A 200 -22.51 5.78 1.77
CA ASP A 200 -22.96 6.58 0.63
C ASP A 200 -22.07 6.33 -0.60
N ASP A 201 -22.70 6.10 -1.74
CA ASP A 201 -22.00 5.84 -3.00
C ASP A 201 -21.20 7.07 -3.42
N LEU A 202 -20.00 6.84 -3.95
CA LEU A 202 -19.19 7.91 -4.50
C LEU A 202 -19.73 8.29 -5.87
N LYS A 203 -20.08 9.56 -6.04
CA LYS A 203 -20.34 10.14 -7.35
C LYS A 203 -19.02 10.56 -7.97
N LEU A 204 -18.57 9.80 -8.96
CA LEU A 204 -17.44 10.15 -9.80
C LEU A 204 -17.93 10.35 -11.24
N THR A 205 -17.15 11.03 -12.05
CA THR A 205 -17.49 11.19 -13.47
C THR A 205 -17.12 9.93 -14.25
N CYS A 206 -17.74 9.72 -15.41
CA CYS A 206 -17.33 8.65 -16.33
C CYS A 206 -15.87 8.78 -16.80
N HIS A 207 -15.31 9.98 -16.68
CA HIS A 207 -13.92 10.33 -17.00
C HIS A 207 -12.94 10.09 -15.85
N ASP A 208 -13.40 9.75 -14.65
CA ASP A 208 -12.52 9.45 -13.52
C ASP A 208 -12.07 7.99 -13.56
N SER A 209 -10.76 7.78 -13.44
CA SER A 209 -10.16 6.45 -13.38
C SER A 209 -9.15 6.34 -12.27
N PHE A 210 -9.23 5.24 -11.51
CA PHE A 210 -8.18 4.87 -10.57
C PHE A 210 -6.93 4.48 -11.34
N LYS A 211 -5.80 5.12 -11.07
CA LYS A 211 -4.52 4.63 -11.58
C LYS A 211 -4.22 3.30 -10.90
N ASN A 212 -3.60 2.38 -11.64
CA ASN A 212 -3.19 1.06 -11.15
C ASN A 212 -1.95 1.15 -10.22
N THR A 213 -2.02 2.06 -9.25
CA THR A 213 -1.01 2.38 -8.26
C THR A 213 -1.48 1.91 -6.89
N GLN A 214 -0.54 1.55 -6.03
CA GLN A 214 -0.86 1.12 -4.68
C GLN A 214 -1.50 2.24 -3.87
N VAL A 215 -2.54 1.89 -3.13
CA VAL A 215 -3.24 2.81 -2.21
C VAL A 215 -2.33 3.11 -1.04
N VAL A 216 -2.29 4.38 -0.65
CA VAL A 216 -1.44 4.85 0.44
C VAL A 216 -2.28 4.94 1.71
N SER A 217 -1.89 4.21 2.75
CA SER A 217 -2.39 4.44 4.10
C SER A 217 -1.47 5.40 4.84
N ALA A 218 -1.99 6.58 5.18
CA ALA A 218 -1.26 7.61 5.91
C ALA A 218 -2.23 8.47 6.73
N CYS A 219 -1.75 9.00 7.86
CA CYS A 219 -2.50 9.95 8.70
C CYS A 219 -3.94 9.50 9.06
N GLY A 220 -4.13 8.20 9.33
CA GLY A 220 -5.45 7.64 9.67
C GLY A 220 -6.40 7.47 8.48
N GLY A 221 -5.95 7.73 7.24
CA GLY A 221 -6.76 7.61 6.04
C GLY A 221 -6.17 6.71 4.95
N LEU A 222 -6.97 6.51 3.91
CA LEU A 222 -6.59 5.85 2.66
C LEU A 222 -6.60 6.87 1.53
N HIS A 223 -5.61 6.81 0.65
CA HIS A 223 -5.44 7.76 -0.44
C HIS A 223 -5.20 7.05 -1.77
N TRP A 224 -6.06 7.35 -2.75
CA TRP A 224 -6.00 6.83 -4.12
C TRP A 224 -5.61 7.94 -5.08
N LEU A 225 -4.69 7.63 -5.99
CA LEU A 225 -4.41 8.50 -7.13
C LEU A 225 -5.40 8.21 -8.24
N MET A 226 -6.15 9.23 -8.63
CA MET A 226 -7.09 9.21 -9.73
C MET A 226 -6.59 10.09 -10.88
N PHE A 227 -7.09 9.80 -12.07
CA PHE A 227 -6.86 10.60 -13.26
C PHE A 227 -8.20 10.85 -13.95
N ASN A 228 -8.48 12.12 -14.18
CA ASN A 228 -9.64 12.58 -14.92
C ASN A 228 -9.23 12.80 -16.39
N HIS A 229 -9.81 12.04 -17.30
CA HIS A 229 -9.45 12.05 -18.73
C HIS A 229 -9.94 13.29 -19.48
N GLU A 230 -10.99 13.95 -19.00
CA GLU A 230 -11.54 15.16 -19.62
C GLU A 230 -10.69 16.39 -19.28
N GLN A 231 -10.35 16.53 -18.00
CA GLN A 231 -9.55 17.66 -17.50
C GLN A 231 -8.04 17.45 -17.64
N ASP A 232 -7.61 16.26 -18.12
CA ASP A 232 -6.20 15.83 -18.18
C ASP A 232 -5.47 16.06 -16.84
N LYS A 233 -6.14 15.72 -15.74
CA LYS A 233 -5.72 16.12 -14.39
C LYS A 233 -5.68 14.97 -13.40
N HIS A 234 -4.65 14.97 -12.56
CA HIS A 234 -4.53 14.08 -11.42
C HIS A 234 -5.17 14.64 -10.14
N THR A 235 -5.90 13.78 -9.44
CA THR A 235 -6.54 14.11 -8.16
C THR A 235 -6.31 12.99 -7.17
N ILE A 236 -6.19 13.33 -5.88
CA ILE A 236 -6.17 12.36 -4.78
C ILE A 236 -7.57 12.27 -4.21
N LEU A 237 -8.14 11.07 -4.24
CA LEU A 237 -9.28 10.71 -3.42
C LEU A 237 -8.78 10.21 -2.07
N SER A 238 -9.33 10.74 -0.99
CA SER A 238 -8.96 10.41 0.37
C SER A 238 -10.19 9.94 1.14
N PHE A 239 -10.01 8.91 1.96
CA PHE A 239 -10.98 8.42 2.92
C PHE A 239 -10.42 8.58 4.32
N ASP A 240 -11.13 9.31 5.18
CA ASP A 240 -10.81 9.43 6.61
C ASP A 240 -11.30 8.19 7.35
N GLY A 241 -10.39 7.45 7.98
CA GLY A 241 -10.71 6.22 8.66
C GLY A 241 -11.57 6.37 9.91
N ASP A 242 -11.46 7.49 10.61
CA ASP A 242 -12.15 7.72 11.88
C ASP A 242 -13.54 8.29 11.64
N LYS A 243 -13.64 9.27 10.74
CA LYS A 243 -14.90 9.95 10.39
C LYS A 243 -15.69 9.23 9.31
N GLU A 244 -15.02 8.37 8.54
CA GLU A 244 -15.59 7.75 7.33
C GLU A 244 -16.03 8.76 6.26
N GLU A 245 -15.30 9.87 6.18
CA GLU A 245 -15.58 10.95 5.26
C GLU A 245 -14.65 10.88 4.04
N TRP A 246 -15.21 11.24 2.89
CA TRP A 246 -14.47 11.33 1.64
C TRP A 246 -14.01 12.77 1.38
N GLY A 247 -12.82 12.91 0.81
CA GLY A 247 -12.29 14.20 0.40
C GLY A 247 -11.46 14.08 -0.86
N MET A 248 -11.53 15.08 -1.72
CA MET A 248 -10.69 15.17 -2.91
C MET A 248 -9.69 16.31 -2.78
N THR A 249 -8.50 16.13 -3.33
CA THR A 249 -7.46 17.15 -3.37
C THR A 249 -6.69 17.03 -4.67
N SER A 250 -6.65 18.12 -5.44
CA SER A 250 -5.92 18.16 -6.70
C SER A 250 -4.40 18.06 -6.50
N LEU A 251 -3.70 17.49 -7.47
CA LEU A 251 -2.25 17.64 -7.54
C LEU A 251 -1.89 19.06 -8.03
N PRO A 252 -0.68 19.55 -7.70
CA PRO A 252 -0.14 20.77 -8.29
C PRO A 252 -0.05 20.64 -9.81
N ASP A 253 -0.29 21.71 -10.54
CA ASP A 253 -0.25 21.71 -12.01
C ASP A 253 1.15 21.32 -12.54
N SER A 254 2.21 21.58 -11.76
CA SER A 254 3.58 21.15 -12.06
C SER A 254 3.80 19.63 -12.03
N LEU A 255 2.88 18.88 -11.42
CA LEU A 255 2.89 17.41 -11.37
C LEU A 255 1.98 16.77 -12.43
N GLY A 256 1.14 17.56 -13.11
CA GLY A 256 0.28 17.14 -14.22
C GLY A 256 1.03 16.94 -15.54
N GLY A 257 2.19 16.27 -15.49
CA GLY A 257 2.99 16.01 -16.68
C GLY A 257 2.27 15.03 -17.62
N LYS A 258 2.21 15.38 -18.91
CA LYS A 258 1.70 14.52 -20.00
C LYS A 258 2.32 13.12 -19.87
N ASP A 259 1.47 12.08 -19.86
CA ASP A 259 1.79 10.67 -19.66
C ASP A 259 2.84 10.16 -20.70
N HIS A 260 4.12 10.39 -20.44
CA HIS A 260 5.21 9.81 -21.22
C HIS A 260 5.51 8.45 -20.63
N ARG A 261 4.80 7.45 -21.16
CA ARG A 261 4.93 6.04 -20.82
C ARG A 261 6.40 5.63 -20.81
N CYS A 262 6.81 4.97 -19.72
CA CYS A 262 7.92 4.02 -19.68
C CYS A 262 9.36 4.54 -19.88
N GLN A 263 9.69 5.77 -19.47
CA GLN A 263 11.08 6.09 -19.15
C GLN A 263 11.16 6.53 -17.69
N ILE A 264 12.12 5.98 -16.94
CA ILE A 264 12.55 6.60 -15.69
C ILE A 264 12.96 8.02 -16.05
N ALA A 265 12.18 9.01 -15.59
CA ALA A 265 12.56 10.40 -15.74
C ALA A 265 13.97 10.58 -15.17
N HIS A 266 14.83 11.32 -15.90
CA HIS A 266 16.20 11.63 -15.46
C HIS A 266 16.24 12.26 -14.06
N MET A 267 15.13 12.89 -13.67
CA MET A 267 14.90 13.41 -12.34
C MET A 267 13.56 12.93 -11.78
N LEU A 268 13.54 12.61 -10.49
CA LEU A 268 12.33 12.31 -9.74
C LEU A 268 12.11 13.39 -8.67
N ASP A 269 11.01 14.13 -8.80
CA ASP A 269 10.60 15.08 -7.79
C ASP A 269 9.70 14.42 -6.75
N VAL A 270 10.08 14.55 -5.48
CA VAL A 270 9.32 14.02 -4.33
C VAL A 270 8.54 15.17 -3.71
N TRP A 271 7.23 15.07 -3.74
CA TRP A 271 6.32 16.03 -3.14
C TRP A 271 5.63 15.43 -1.91
N ILE A 272 5.40 16.25 -0.89
CA ILE A 272 4.65 15.89 0.32
C ILE A 272 3.40 16.78 0.38
N LEU A 273 2.25 16.16 0.60
CA LEU A 273 1.05 16.86 1.04
C LEU A 273 1.11 17.07 2.56
N ASN A 274 1.11 18.33 3.01
CA ASN A 274 1.11 18.65 4.44
C ASN A 274 -0.32 18.56 5.04
N TYR A 275 -0.44 18.78 6.36
CA TYR A 275 -1.73 18.74 7.07
C TYR A 275 -2.71 19.85 6.62
N GLU A 276 -2.21 20.93 6.02
CA GLU A 276 -3.00 22.05 5.46
C GLU A 276 -3.42 21.77 4.01
N LYS A 277 -3.20 20.54 3.51
CA LYS A 277 -3.44 20.14 2.12
C LYS A 277 -2.64 20.95 1.09
N ILE A 278 -1.46 21.42 1.48
CA ILE A 278 -0.51 22.12 0.63
C ILE A 278 0.61 21.16 0.22
N TRP A 279 0.89 21.13 -1.08
CA TRP A 279 1.97 20.35 -1.65
C TRP A 279 3.32 21.06 -1.52
N ILE A 280 4.30 20.37 -0.96
CA ILE A 280 5.66 20.87 -0.76
C ILE A 280 6.64 19.94 -1.45
N LYS A 281 7.43 20.47 -2.38
CA LYS A 281 8.53 19.74 -3.01
C LYS A 281 9.63 19.50 -1.98
N LYS A 282 9.89 18.24 -1.63
CA LYS A 282 10.89 17.84 -0.62
C LYS A 282 12.26 17.59 -1.25
N HIS A 283 12.31 16.84 -2.34
CA HIS A 283 13.56 16.42 -2.96
C HIS A 283 13.43 16.40 -4.49
N THR A 284 14.55 16.59 -5.17
CA THR A 284 14.76 16.21 -6.57
C THR A 284 15.87 15.17 -6.58
N ILE A 285 15.58 13.98 -7.08
CA ILE A 285 16.51 12.86 -7.12
C ILE A 285 17.00 12.72 -8.55
N ASN A 286 18.31 12.82 -8.78
CA ASN A 286 18.92 12.50 -10.08
C ASN A 286 19.01 10.97 -10.24
N LEU A 287 18.48 10.48 -11.36
CA LEU A 287 18.35 9.07 -11.71
C LEU A 287 19.10 8.70 -12.99
N GLU A 288 19.91 9.59 -13.57
CA GLU A 288 20.65 9.35 -14.81
C GLU A 288 21.53 8.10 -14.70
N SER A 289 22.37 8.05 -13.66
CA SER A 289 23.26 6.90 -13.39
C SER A 289 22.50 5.60 -13.05
N LEU A 290 21.23 5.71 -12.65
CA LEU A 290 20.37 4.56 -12.37
C LEU A 290 19.74 4.01 -13.66
N ASN A 291 19.33 4.90 -14.57
CA ASN A 291 18.68 4.52 -15.81
C ASN A 291 19.57 3.62 -16.69
N GLU A 292 20.88 3.87 -16.69
CA GLU A 292 21.87 2.99 -17.37
C GLU A 292 21.91 1.57 -16.79
N LYS A 293 21.66 1.41 -15.48
CA LYS A 293 21.76 0.13 -14.76
C LYS A 293 20.45 -0.66 -14.76
N VAL A 294 19.31 0.03 -14.85
CA VAL A 294 17.96 -0.56 -14.74
C VAL A 294 16.96 0.12 -15.70
N PRO A 295 17.16 0.02 -17.03
CA PRO A 295 16.40 0.81 -18.00
C PRO A 295 14.90 0.49 -18.10
N HIS A 296 14.48 -0.68 -17.60
CA HIS A 296 13.09 -1.14 -17.64
C HIS A 296 12.40 -1.15 -16.27
N SER A 297 13.11 -0.72 -15.22
CA SER A 297 12.54 -0.66 -13.88
C SER A 297 11.48 0.44 -13.79
N ARG A 298 10.38 0.12 -13.10
CA ARG A 298 9.32 1.08 -12.78
C ARG A 298 9.38 1.42 -11.31
N PHE A 299 9.22 2.69 -10.97
CA PHE A 299 9.03 3.12 -9.59
C PHE A 299 7.73 2.53 -9.05
N HIS A 300 7.83 1.86 -7.90
CA HIS A 300 6.66 1.27 -7.24
C HIS A 300 6.28 2.08 -6.01
N SER A 301 7.19 2.20 -5.03
CA SER A 301 6.96 3.02 -3.83
C SER A 301 8.27 3.28 -3.08
N PHE A 302 8.19 4.02 -1.98
CA PHE A 302 9.31 4.18 -1.05
C PHE A 302 9.36 3.00 -0.08
N TYR A 303 10.53 2.36 0.03
CA TYR A 303 10.79 1.39 1.09
C TYR A 303 11.03 2.10 2.44
N GLY A 304 11.69 3.26 2.38
CA GLY A 304 11.98 4.14 3.50
C GLY A 304 12.22 5.57 3.02
N ALA A 305 12.60 6.47 3.92
CA ALA A 305 12.78 7.90 3.65
C ALA A 305 13.90 8.21 2.64
N ASP A 306 14.83 7.28 2.42
CA ASP A 306 16.02 7.43 1.57
C ASP A 306 16.17 6.35 0.50
N THR A 307 15.20 5.42 0.41
CA THR A 307 15.28 4.26 -0.47
C THR A 307 14.00 4.07 -1.26
N VAL A 308 14.15 3.98 -2.58
CA VAL A 308 13.06 3.72 -3.52
C VAL A 308 13.05 2.24 -3.89
N PHE A 309 11.86 1.64 -3.88
CA PHE A 309 11.60 0.30 -4.34
C PHE A 309 11.07 0.32 -5.78
N MET A 310 11.70 -0.49 -6.63
CA MET A 310 11.42 -0.55 -8.05
C MET A 310 11.19 -1.99 -8.49
N VAL A 311 10.33 -2.15 -9.48
CA VAL A 311 9.91 -3.44 -10.02
C VAL A 311 10.27 -3.50 -11.50
N ASP A 312 10.84 -4.63 -11.90
CA ASP A 312 11.22 -4.96 -13.28
C ASP A 312 10.79 -6.39 -13.61
N ILE A 313 10.93 -6.80 -14.86
CA ILE A 313 10.66 -8.16 -15.33
C ILE A 313 11.67 -9.11 -14.66
N GLY A 314 11.21 -9.91 -13.69
CA GLY A 314 12.03 -10.91 -13.00
C GLY A 314 12.94 -10.36 -11.89
N TRP A 315 12.94 -9.05 -11.67
CA TRP A 315 13.80 -8.38 -10.68
C TRP A 315 13.04 -7.37 -9.84
N VAL A 316 13.49 -7.21 -8.61
CA VAL A 316 13.19 -6.03 -7.80
C VAL A 316 14.47 -5.33 -7.40
N SER A 317 14.38 -4.03 -7.20
CA SER A 317 15.54 -3.19 -6.91
C SER A 317 15.25 -2.21 -5.77
N PHE A 318 16.21 -2.06 -4.87
CA PHE A 318 16.23 -1.05 -3.82
C PHE A 318 17.33 -0.06 -4.14
N TYR A 319 16.96 1.19 -4.40
CA TYR A 319 17.91 2.27 -4.69
C TYR A 319 17.91 3.27 -3.56
N ASN A 320 19.03 3.33 -2.82
CA ASN A 320 19.27 4.37 -1.84
C ASN A 320 19.84 5.59 -2.56
N PHE A 321 19.05 6.66 -2.62
CA PHE A 321 19.42 7.87 -3.36
C PHE A 321 20.32 8.82 -2.58
N LYS A 322 20.54 8.59 -1.29
CA LYS A 322 21.55 9.31 -0.49
C LYS A 322 22.94 8.71 -0.69
N THR A 323 23.04 7.39 -0.75
CA THR A 323 24.32 6.67 -0.88
C THR A 323 24.63 6.21 -2.30
N HIS A 324 23.71 6.42 -3.25
CA HIS A 324 23.77 5.90 -4.64
C HIS A 324 23.98 4.38 -4.72
N LYS A 325 23.51 3.63 -3.71
CA LYS A 325 23.64 2.17 -3.67
C LYS A 325 22.40 1.52 -4.24
N LEU A 326 22.63 0.58 -5.16
CA LEU A 326 21.58 -0.23 -5.78
C LEU A 326 21.73 -1.68 -5.33
N ASN A 327 20.70 -2.23 -4.70
CA ASN A 327 20.59 -3.66 -4.43
C ASN A 327 19.53 -4.25 -5.37
N ARG A 328 19.88 -5.29 -6.14
CA ARG A 328 18.97 -5.97 -7.08
C ARG A 328 18.78 -7.41 -6.65
N ILE A 329 17.54 -7.88 -6.70
CA ILE A 329 17.14 -9.20 -6.25
C ILE A 329 16.36 -9.88 -7.37
N MET A 330 16.81 -11.07 -7.77
CA MET A 330 16.13 -11.88 -8.78
C MET A 330 14.97 -12.63 -8.12
N VAL A 331 13.74 -12.40 -8.60
CA VAL A 331 12.51 -13.00 -8.06
C VAL A 331 11.85 -13.97 -9.03
N GLY A 332 12.19 -13.89 -10.33
CA GLY A 332 11.64 -14.75 -11.38
C GLY A 332 10.22 -14.36 -11.81
N GLY A 333 9.97 -14.33 -13.11
CA GLY A 333 8.65 -14.03 -13.68
C GLY A 333 8.24 -12.54 -13.60
N SER A 334 7.02 -12.26 -14.05
CA SER A 334 6.42 -10.91 -13.94
C SER A 334 5.81 -10.74 -12.55
N ILE A 335 6.06 -9.59 -11.92
CA ILE A 335 5.43 -9.22 -10.65
C ILE A 335 4.12 -8.52 -10.97
N ASP A 336 3.02 -9.06 -10.43
CA ASP A 336 1.68 -8.49 -10.64
C ASP A 336 1.33 -7.48 -9.55
N SER A 337 1.81 -7.71 -8.32
CA SER A 337 1.62 -6.80 -7.20
C SER A 337 2.73 -6.95 -6.16
N ALA A 338 2.97 -5.85 -5.43
CA ALA A 338 3.92 -5.79 -4.33
C ALA A 338 3.29 -5.01 -3.17
N HIS A 339 3.25 -5.59 -1.97
CA HIS A 339 2.63 -4.98 -0.78
C HIS A 339 3.64 -4.79 0.33
N PHE A 340 3.88 -3.54 0.74
CA PHE A 340 4.76 -3.26 1.86
C PHE A 340 4.15 -3.78 3.17
N ILE A 341 4.98 -4.38 4.02
CA ILE A 341 4.60 -4.87 5.34
C ILE A 341 5.71 -4.56 6.35
N GLN A 342 5.31 -4.12 7.54
CA GLN A 342 6.19 -4.00 8.72
C GLN A 342 5.46 -4.60 9.93
N THR A 343 5.96 -5.71 10.48
CA THR A 343 5.23 -6.46 11.51
C THR A 343 6.14 -7.11 12.54
N GLY A 344 5.77 -6.97 13.82
CA GLY A 344 6.46 -7.57 14.96
C GLY A 344 5.88 -8.94 15.35
N SER A 345 6.44 -9.55 16.39
CA SER A 345 6.08 -10.87 16.92
C SER A 345 4.90 -10.86 17.90
N GLU A 346 4.41 -9.69 18.33
CA GLU A 346 3.30 -9.58 19.28
C GLU A 346 2.00 -10.16 18.71
N SER A 347 1.36 -11.10 19.42
CA SER A 347 0.03 -11.60 19.05
C SER A 347 -1.04 -10.51 19.18
N VAL A 348 -2.00 -10.50 18.26
CA VAL A 348 -3.15 -9.57 18.31
C VAL A 348 -4.45 -10.35 18.29
N LYS A 349 -5.49 -9.83 18.95
CA LYS A 349 -6.83 -10.38 18.82
C LYS A 349 -7.44 -9.86 17.51
N LEU A 350 -7.51 -10.72 16.49
CA LEU A 350 -8.00 -10.33 15.16
C LEU A 350 -9.52 -10.08 15.16
N LYS A 351 -10.28 -10.96 15.81
CA LYS A 351 -11.74 -10.90 15.88
C LYS A 351 -12.20 -10.60 17.33
N PRO A 352 -13.14 -9.66 17.54
CA PRO A 352 -13.78 -9.45 18.84
C PRO A 352 -14.50 -10.73 19.34
N GLU A 353 -14.63 -10.88 20.66
CA GLU A 353 -15.40 -12.00 21.25
C GLU A 353 -16.90 -11.81 21.06
#